data_AF-A0A1V5KGB5-F1
#
_entry.id   AF-A0A1V5KGB5-F1
#
_cell.length_a   1.000
_cell.length_b   1.000
_cell.length_c   1.000
_cell.angle_alpha   90.00
_cell.angle_beta   90.00
_cell.angle_gamma   90.00
#
_symmetry.space_group_name_H-M   'P 1'
#
loop_
_entity.id
_entity.type
_entity.pdbx_description
1 polymer ?
#
loop_
_entity_poly.entity_id
_entity_poly.type
_entity_poly.pdbx_seq_one_letter_code
_entity_poly.pdbx_strand_id
1 'polypeptide(L)'
;MIAHALATYKNRRYGGDVDVEKVLLYAVYHEAAEVITGDLASPIKYFNPGIREAFKGIERMASAKLMEYLPDDFREDFEKLLFPDENSYEWKIVKAADRISAYVKCLEEYAFGNREFLTAQETIRASISQMNMPEAEDFMREFAPSFMLPLDALN
;
A
#
# COMPACT_ATOMS: atom_id res chain seq x y z
N MET A 1 2.84 0.57 9.61
CA MET A 1 3.66 1.72 10.07
C MET A 1 3.67 2.87 9.07
N ILE A 2 4.03 2.65 7.80
CA ILE A 2 4.08 3.72 6.78
C ILE A 2 2.72 4.43 6.63
N ALA A 3 1.61 3.69 6.48
CA ALA A 3 0.26 4.27 6.37
C ALA A 3 -0.10 5.18 7.56
N HIS A 4 0.23 4.76 8.77
CA HIS A 4 0.04 5.57 9.97
C HIS A 4 0.89 6.86 9.95
N ALA A 5 2.15 6.77 9.53
CA ALA A 5 3.02 7.95 9.39
C ALA A 5 2.45 8.95 8.38
N LEU A 6 1.97 8.47 7.23
CA LEU A 6 1.32 9.32 6.22
C LEU A 6 0.04 9.97 6.74
N ALA A 7 -0.83 9.23 7.42
CA ALA A 7 -2.03 9.79 8.05
C ALA A 7 -1.67 10.85 9.12
N THR A 8 -0.62 10.58 9.90
CA THR A 8 -0.12 11.53 10.90
C THR A 8 0.41 12.80 10.23
N TYR A 9 1.21 12.68 9.16
CA TYR A 9 1.66 13.83 8.38
C TYR A 9 0.48 14.64 7.84
N LYS A 10 -0.50 13.96 7.24
CA LYS A 10 -1.70 14.58 6.67
C LYS A 10 -2.42 15.45 7.71
N ASN A 11 -2.67 14.89 8.89
CA ASN A 11 -3.41 15.59 9.93
C ASN A 11 -2.56 16.67 10.62
N ARG A 12 -1.26 16.40 10.87
CA ARG A 12 -0.39 17.31 11.64
C ARG A 12 0.18 18.47 10.82
N ARG A 13 0.52 18.26 9.56
CA ARG A 13 1.23 19.27 8.73
C ARG A 13 0.37 19.91 7.67
N TYR A 14 -0.67 19.21 7.21
CA TYR A 14 -1.51 19.66 6.10
C TYR A 14 -2.96 19.93 6.51
N GLY A 15 -3.24 19.96 7.83
CA GLY A 15 -4.56 20.27 8.37
C GLY A 15 -5.65 19.32 7.91
N GLY A 16 -5.30 18.09 7.53
CA GLY A 16 -6.27 17.06 7.17
C GLY A 16 -7.04 16.54 8.38
N ASP A 17 -8.12 15.83 8.10
CA ASP A 17 -9.00 15.19 9.09
C ASP A 17 -9.24 13.73 8.69
N VAL A 18 -8.15 13.02 8.39
CA VAL A 18 -8.20 11.61 8.00
C VAL A 18 -8.41 10.76 9.25
N ASP A 19 -9.31 9.78 9.16
CA ASP A 19 -9.51 8.78 10.20
C ASP A 19 -8.31 7.80 10.22
N VAL A 20 -7.45 7.95 11.23
CA VAL A 20 -6.22 7.16 11.38
C VAL A 20 -6.54 5.68 11.68
N GLU A 21 -7.60 5.40 12.44
CA GLU A 21 -7.99 4.02 12.76
C GLU A 21 -8.49 3.31 11.50
N LYS A 22 -9.30 3.99 10.71
CA LYS A 22 -9.75 3.48 9.41
C LYS A 22 -8.59 3.25 8.43
N VAL A 23 -7.60 4.17 8.37
CA VAL A 23 -6.38 3.95 7.58
C VAL A 23 -5.66 2.68 8.01
N LEU A 24 -5.53 2.45 9.31
CA LEU A 24 -4.85 1.28 9.84
C LEU A 24 -5.61 -0.02 9.52
N LEU A 25 -6.93 -0.02 9.69
CA LEU A 25 -7.78 -1.16 9.33
C LEU A 25 -7.68 -1.46 7.82
N TYR A 26 -7.80 -0.44 6.96
CA TYR A 26 -7.61 -0.63 5.53
C TYR A 26 -6.21 -1.17 5.20
N ALA A 27 -5.15 -0.65 5.83
CA ALA A 27 -3.80 -1.15 5.59
C ALA A 27 -3.63 -2.64 5.95
N VAL A 28 -4.29 -3.11 7.02
CA VAL A 28 -4.25 -4.52 7.41
C VAL A 28 -4.96 -5.43 6.39
N TYR A 29 -6.07 -4.97 5.82
CA TYR A 29 -6.94 -5.79 4.96
C TYR A 29 -6.74 -5.57 3.44
N HIS A 30 -5.93 -4.60 3.01
CA HIS A 30 -5.87 -4.19 1.60
C HIS A 30 -5.42 -5.30 0.63
N GLU A 31 -4.70 -6.32 1.11
CA GLU A 31 -4.24 -7.49 0.34
C GLU A 31 -4.97 -8.78 0.76
N ALA A 32 -6.07 -8.70 1.52
CA ALA A 32 -6.75 -9.89 2.04
C ALA A 32 -7.20 -10.86 0.93
N ALA A 33 -7.62 -10.32 -0.23
CA ALA A 33 -7.99 -11.13 -1.39
C ALA A 33 -6.86 -12.05 -1.89
N GLU A 34 -5.60 -11.67 -1.66
CA GLU A 34 -4.41 -12.42 -2.10
C GLU A 34 -4.24 -13.75 -1.37
N VAL A 35 -4.94 -13.97 -0.26
CA VAL A 35 -5.06 -15.29 0.38
C VAL A 35 -5.63 -16.33 -0.58
N ILE A 36 -6.52 -15.92 -1.49
CA ILE A 36 -7.13 -16.80 -2.49
C ILE A 36 -6.44 -16.64 -3.86
N THR A 37 -6.16 -15.41 -4.30
CA THR A 37 -5.63 -15.18 -5.65
C THR A 37 -4.15 -15.51 -5.78
N GLY A 38 -3.43 -15.56 -4.65
CA GLY A 38 -1.99 -15.38 -4.61
C GLY A 38 -1.60 -13.95 -4.99
N ASP A 39 -0.37 -13.55 -4.64
CA ASP A 39 0.20 -12.31 -5.18
C ASP A 39 0.59 -12.51 -6.65
N LEU A 40 0.37 -11.45 -7.43
CA LEU A 40 0.77 -11.38 -8.83
C LEU A 40 1.62 -10.13 -9.02
N ALA A 41 2.78 -10.31 -9.68
CA ALA A 41 3.71 -9.21 -9.92
C ALA A 41 3.00 -8.01 -10.61
N SER A 42 3.23 -6.81 -10.11
CA SER A 42 2.57 -5.58 -10.60
C SER A 42 2.68 -5.36 -12.12
N PRO A 43 3.82 -5.66 -12.80
CA PRO A 43 3.91 -5.54 -14.25
C PRO A 43 2.89 -6.41 -15.01
N ILE A 44 2.48 -7.54 -14.44
CA ILE A 44 1.45 -8.40 -15.00
C ILE A 44 0.06 -7.83 -14.69
N LYS A 45 -0.21 -7.47 -13.41
CA LYS A 45 -1.48 -6.85 -12.97
C LYS A 45 -1.85 -5.61 -13.81
N TYR A 46 -0.86 -4.82 -14.26
CA TYR A 46 -1.05 -3.56 -15.00
C TYR A 46 -0.62 -3.59 -16.46
N PHE A 47 -0.39 -4.77 -17.06
CA PHE A 47 0.13 -4.90 -18.42
C PHE A 47 -0.71 -4.18 -19.48
N ASN A 48 -2.05 -4.26 -19.37
CA ASN A 48 -2.98 -3.48 -20.19
C ASN A 48 -4.32 -3.28 -19.46
N PRO A 49 -5.19 -2.36 -19.92
CA PRO A 49 -6.47 -2.08 -19.27
C PRO A 49 -7.38 -3.31 -19.12
N GLY A 50 -7.41 -4.22 -20.11
CA GLY A 50 -8.23 -5.42 -20.06
C GLY A 50 -7.78 -6.39 -18.96
N ILE A 51 -6.46 -6.61 -18.83
CA ILE A 51 -5.90 -7.45 -17.75
C ILE A 51 -6.15 -6.81 -16.39
N ARG A 52 -5.97 -5.49 -16.27
CA ARG A 52 -6.23 -4.76 -15.02
C ARG A 52 -7.68 -4.95 -14.56
N GLU A 53 -8.64 -4.76 -15.45
CA GLU A 53 -10.07 -4.92 -15.11
C GLU A 53 -10.43 -6.37 -14.80
N ALA A 54 -9.89 -7.33 -15.57
CA ALA A 54 -10.08 -8.74 -15.27
C ALA A 54 -9.54 -9.11 -13.88
N PHE A 55 -8.35 -8.61 -13.54
CA PHE A 55 -7.73 -8.88 -12.24
C PHE A 55 -8.50 -8.27 -11.08
N LYS A 56 -8.98 -7.02 -11.22
CA LYS A 56 -9.90 -6.41 -10.25
C LYS A 56 -11.17 -7.24 -10.04
N GLY A 57 -11.71 -7.82 -11.11
CA GLY A 57 -12.84 -8.73 -11.02
C GLY A 57 -12.51 -9.99 -10.21
N ILE A 58 -11.32 -10.56 -10.42
CA ILE A 58 -10.82 -11.71 -9.66
C ILE A 58 -10.64 -11.38 -8.18
N GLU A 59 -9.99 -10.26 -7.84
CA GLU A 59 -9.83 -9.79 -6.46
C GLU A 59 -11.19 -9.59 -5.78
N ARG A 60 -12.16 -8.99 -6.49
CA ARG A 60 -13.51 -8.79 -5.95
C ARG A 60 -14.23 -10.11 -5.66
N MET A 61 -14.10 -11.11 -6.55
CA MET A 61 -14.64 -12.44 -6.32
C MET A 61 -13.95 -13.15 -5.14
N ALA A 62 -12.63 -12.98 -5.00
CA ALA A 62 -11.89 -13.49 -3.86
C ALA A 62 -12.35 -12.85 -2.54
N SER A 63 -12.50 -11.52 -2.47
CA SER A 63 -13.07 -10.83 -1.31
C SER A 63 -14.48 -11.33 -0.98
N ALA A 64 -15.34 -11.52 -1.98
CA ALA A 64 -16.68 -12.08 -1.77
C ALA A 64 -16.62 -13.51 -1.22
N LYS A 65 -15.66 -14.31 -1.70
CA LYS A 65 -15.46 -15.68 -1.19
C LYS A 65 -14.97 -15.69 0.26
N LEU A 66 -14.11 -14.73 0.65
CA LEU A 66 -13.68 -14.57 2.05
C LEU A 66 -14.85 -14.26 2.97
N MET A 67 -15.79 -13.41 2.54
CA MET A 67 -17.02 -13.10 3.30
C MET A 67 -17.90 -14.32 3.57
N GLU A 68 -17.92 -15.30 2.66
CA GLU A 68 -18.68 -16.54 2.85
C GLU A 68 -18.13 -17.42 3.98
N TYR A 69 -16.83 -17.30 4.30
CA TYR A 69 -16.20 -18.03 5.40
C TYR A 69 -16.42 -17.38 6.77
N LEU A 70 -16.92 -16.14 6.81
CA LEU A 70 -17.21 -15.45 8.05
C LEU A 70 -18.52 -15.94 8.67
N PRO A 71 -18.59 -16.05 10.02
CA PRO A 71 -19.85 -16.13 10.75
C PRO A 71 -20.79 -14.98 10.36
N ASP A 72 -22.11 -15.25 10.34
CA ASP A 72 -23.10 -14.27 9.88
C ASP A 72 -23.07 -12.96 10.69
N ASP A 73 -22.80 -13.05 11.99
CA ASP A 73 -22.69 -11.91 12.92
C ASP A 73 -21.46 -11.04 12.68
N PHE A 74 -20.46 -11.51 11.93
CA PHE A 74 -19.20 -10.79 11.69
C PHE A 74 -19.18 -10.11 10.32
N ARG A 75 -20.10 -10.47 9.41
CA ARG A 75 -20.04 -10.00 8.01
C ARG A 75 -20.07 -8.48 7.90
N GLU A 76 -20.92 -7.80 8.66
CA GLU A 76 -21.05 -6.34 8.59
C GLU A 76 -19.73 -5.62 8.96
N ASP A 77 -19.00 -6.14 9.94
CA ASP A 77 -17.73 -5.56 10.41
C ASP A 77 -16.62 -5.65 9.34
N PHE A 78 -16.64 -6.70 8.53
CA PHE A 78 -15.61 -6.97 7.52
C PHE A 78 -15.95 -6.44 6.14
N GLU A 79 -17.23 -6.18 5.83
CA GLU A 79 -17.66 -5.78 4.49
C GLU A 79 -16.91 -4.54 4.00
N LYS A 80 -16.81 -3.50 4.84
CA LYS A 80 -16.09 -2.26 4.51
C LYS A 80 -14.58 -2.43 4.43
N LEU A 81 -14.03 -3.50 4.99
CA LEU A 81 -12.59 -3.80 4.98
C LEU A 81 -12.21 -4.58 3.72
N LEU A 82 -13.07 -5.52 3.29
CA LEU A 82 -12.88 -6.33 2.09
C LEU A 82 -13.36 -5.64 0.80
N PHE A 83 -14.21 -4.63 0.93
CA PHE A 83 -14.68 -3.74 -0.14
C PHE A 83 -14.52 -2.27 0.27
N PRO A 84 -13.29 -1.77 0.38
CA PRO A 84 -13.03 -0.41 0.82
C PRO A 84 -13.52 0.63 -0.19
N ASP A 85 -13.92 1.81 0.30
CA ASP A 85 -14.19 2.96 -0.56
C ASP A 85 -12.89 3.45 -1.22
N GLU A 86 -12.67 3.05 -2.47
CA GLU A 86 -11.48 3.40 -3.24
C GLU A 86 -11.33 4.91 -3.50
N ASN A 87 -12.40 5.69 -3.33
CA ASN A 87 -12.36 7.15 -3.52
C ASN A 87 -11.95 7.91 -2.25
N SER A 88 -12.02 7.26 -1.09
CA SER A 88 -11.67 7.84 0.20
C SER A 88 -10.20 8.26 0.26
N TYR A 89 -9.90 9.28 1.06
CA TYR A 89 -8.53 9.73 1.24
C TYR A 89 -7.73 8.72 2.08
N GLU A 90 -8.38 8.04 3.02
CA GLU A 90 -7.82 6.93 3.80
C GLU A 90 -7.28 5.83 2.88
N TRP A 91 -8.05 5.44 1.86
CA TRP A 91 -7.60 4.45 0.88
C TRP A 91 -6.43 4.94 0.05
N LYS A 92 -6.43 6.21 -0.37
CA LYS A 92 -5.28 6.82 -1.08
C LYS A 92 -4.00 6.77 -0.25
N ILE A 93 -4.09 7.02 1.06
CA ILE A 93 -2.97 6.87 1.98
C ILE A 93 -2.46 5.42 2.01
N VAL A 94 -3.35 4.43 2.08
CA VAL A 94 -2.95 3.01 2.04
C VAL A 94 -2.24 2.67 0.73
N LYS A 95 -2.76 3.14 -0.41
CA LYS A 95 -2.10 2.94 -1.72
C LYS A 95 -0.78 3.69 -1.87
N ALA A 96 -0.58 4.80 -1.16
CA ALA A 96 0.72 5.46 -1.09
C ALA A 96 1.70 4.67 -0.21
N ALA A 97 1.23 4.18 0.94
CA ALA A 97 2.01 3.38 1.86
C ALA A 97 2.49 2.06 1.24
N ASP A 98 1.62 1.38 0.49
CA ASP A 98 1.91 0.18 -0.29
C ASP A 98 3.08 0.42 -1.27
N ARG A 99 3.01 1.49 -2.08
CA ARG A 99 4.09 1.87 -3.01
C ARG A 99 5.39 2.20 -2.29
N ILE A 100 5.32 2.92 -1.17
CA ILE A 100 6.51 3.24 -0.37
C ILE A 100 7.11 1.95 0.22
N SER A 101 6.28 1.00 0.67
CA SER A 101 6.74 -0.31 1.14
C SER A 101 7.48 -1.06 0.03
N ALA A 102 6.93 -1.08 -1.19
CA ALA A 102 7.59 -1.66 -2.35
C ALA A 102 8.93 -0.94 -2.70
N TYR A 103 9.00 0.38 -2.54
CA TYR A 103 10.24 1.13 -2.71
C TYR A 103 11.29 0.76 -1.65
N VAL A 104 10.88 0.65 -0.37
CA VAL A 104 11.75 0.21 0.72
C VAL A 104 12.28 -1.19 0.46
N LYS A 105 11.44 -2.11 -0.03
CA LYS A 105 11.89 -3.44 -0.43
C LYS A 105 12.97 -3.38 -1.51
N CYS A 106 12.85 -2.49 -2.50
CA CYS A 106 13.88 -2.29 -3.51
C CYS A 106 15.21 -1.79 -2.92
N LEU A 107 15.15 -0.89 -1.93
CA LEU A 107 16.32 -0.40 -1.20
C LEU A 107 17.04 -1.53 -0.46
N GLU A 108 16.30 -2.35 0.26
CA GLU A 108 16.82 -3.51 0.99
C GLU A 108 17.48 -4.52 0.04
N GLU A 109 16.81 -4.88 -1.06
CA GLU A 109 17.35 -5.79 -2.08
C GLU A 109 18.65 -5.26 -2.69
N TYR A 110 18.70 -3.96 -3.00
CA TYR A 110 19.93 -3.32 -3.48
C TYR A 110 21.06 -3.39 -2.45
N ALA A 111 20.76 -3.17 -1.17
CA ALA A 111 21.74 -3.29 -0.09
C ALA A 111 22.28 -4.73 0.06
N PHE A 112 21.47 -5.74 -0.25
CA PHE A 112 21.90 -7.15 -0.33
C PHE A 112 22.65 -7.49 -1.63
N GLY A 113 22.90 -6.51 -2.51
CA GLY A 113 23.64 -6.68 -3.76
C GLY A 113 22.78 -7.09 -4.96
N ASN A 114 21.45 -7.13 -4.81
CA ASN A 114 20.54 -7.45 -5.89
C ASN A 114 20.23 -6.23 -6.76
N ARG A 115 20.92 -6.12 -7.90
CA ARG A 115 20.79 -4.97 -8.81
C ARG A 115 19.57 -5.03 -9.72
N GLU A 116 18.83 -6.15 -9.76
CA GLU A 116 17.62 -6.28 -10.60
C GLU A 116 16.52 -5.29 -10.17
N PHE A 117 16.56 -4.84 -8.92
CA PHE A 117 15.57 -3.92 -8.35
C PHE A 117 15.80 -2.43 -8.70
N LEU A 118 16.91 -2.07 -9.36
CA LEU A 118 17.20 -0.66 -9.69
C LEU A 118 16.12 -0.03 -10.58
N THR A 119 15.74 -0.71 -11.66
CA THR A 119 14.69 -0.20 -12.58
C THR A 119 13.33 -0.12 -11.89
N ALA A 120 13.02 -1.08 -11.02
CA ALA A 120 11.79 -1.08 -10.23
C ALA A 120 11.77 0.09 -9.24
N GLN A 121 12.89 0.33 -8.55
CA GLN A 121 13.06 1.43 -7.61
C GLN A 121 12.77 2.79 -8.25
N GLU A 122 13.38 3.08 -9.40
CA GLU A 122 13.17 4.33 -10.15
C GLU A 122 11.71 4.49 -10.59
N THR A 123 11.12 3.42 -11.11
CA THR A 123 9.73 3.39 -11.56
C THR A 123 8.75 3.63 -10.40
N ILE A 124 8.96 2.95 -9.28
CA ILE A 124 8.13 3.10 -8.09
C ILE A 124 8.29 4.50 -7.51
N ARG A 125 9.51 5.04 -7.43
CA ARG A 125 9.74 6.41 -6.97
C ARG A 125 8.99 7.44 -7.81
N ALA A 126 9.05 7.32 -9.13
CA ALA A 126 8.29 8.18 -10.03
C ALA A 126 6.77 8.04 -9.80
N SER A 127 6.30 6.81 -9.57
CA SER A 127 4.88 6.56 -9.29
C SER A 127 4.40 7.19 -7.98
N ILE A 128 5.25 7.22 -6.93
CA ILE A 128 4.95 7.89 -5.65
C ILE A 128 4.80 9.40 -5.89
N SER A 129 5.72 10.00 -6.64
CA SER A 129 5.66 11.43 -6.95
C SER A 129 4.45 11.82 -7.81
N GLN A 130 4.03 10.94 -8.73
CA GLN A 130 2.82 11.15 -9.53
C GLN A 130 1.52 11.11 -8.72
N MET A 131 1.54 10.59 -7.48
CA MET A 131 0.37 10.65 -6.60
C MET A 131 0.04 12.08 -6.15
N ASN A 132 0.99 13.02 -6.26
CA ASN A 132 0.84 14.42 -5.83
C ASN A 132 0.37 14.55 -4.37
N MET A 133 0.88 13.68 -3.49
CA MET A 133 0.56 13.68 -2.07
C MET A 133 1.73 14.27 -1.26
N PRO A 134 1.56 15.45 -0.64
CA PRO A 134 2.67 16.10 0.04
C PRO A 134 3.16 15.32 1.26
N GLU A 135 2.28 14.60 1.97
CA GLU A 135 2.67 13.69 3.05
C GLU A 135 3.54 12.51 2.59
N ALA A 136 3.36 12.03 1.36
CA ALA A 136 4.19 10.97 0.80
C ALA A 136 5.58 11.52 0.45
N GLU A 137 5.65 12.70 -0.15
CA GLU A 137 6.92 13.37 -0.44
C GLU A 137 7.70 13.72 0.84
N ASP A 138 7.02 14.19 1.89
CA ASP A 138 7.62 14.42 3.21
C ASP A 138 8.17 13.14 3.83
N PHE A 139 7.40 12.04 3.81
CA PHE A 139 7.90 10.74 4.27
C PHE A 139 9.13 10.30 3.49
N MET A 140 9.09 10.44 2.16
CA MET A 140 10.19 10.05 1.30
C MET A 140 11.45 10.91 1.49
N ARG A 141 11.30 12.17 1.94
CA ARG A 141 12.42 13.05 2.25
C ARG A 141 12.99 12.76 3.64
N GLU A 142 12.14 12.50 4.63
CA GLU A 142 12.52 12.45 6.04
C GLU A 142 12.82 11.04 6.55
N PHE A 143 12.08 10.03 6.08
CA PHE A 143 12.21 8.66 6.57
C PHE A 143 12.86 7.71 5.57
N ALA A 144 12.61 7.85 4.25
CA ALA A 144 13.14 6.90 3.27
C ALA A 144 14.67 6.73 3.30
N PRO A 145 15.50 7.78 3.51
CA PRO A 145 16.95 7.62 3.61
C PRO A 145 17.41 6.69 4.75
N SER A 146 16.64 6.64 5.84
CA SER A 146 16.97 5.85 7.02
C SER A 146 16.87 4.34 6.79
N PHE A 147 16.13 3.88 5.78
CA PHE A 147 16.03 2.45 5.43
C PHE A 147 17.32 1.90 4.80
N MET A 148 18.27 2.77 4.43
CA MET A 148 19.59 2.37 3.93
C MET A 148 20.66 2.38 5.02
N LEU A 149 20.33 2.78 6.25
CA LEU A 149 21.30 2.83 7.34
C LEU A 149 21.62 1.41 7.82
N PRO A 150 22.91 1.06 8.00
CA PRO A 150 23.27 -0.18 8.67
C PRO A 150 22.80 -0.14 10.13
N LEU A 151 22.58 -1.31 10.75
CA LEU A 151 22.16 -1.38 12.16
C LEU A 151 23.08 -0.57 13.09
N ASP A 152 24.38 -0.58 12.84
CA ASP A 152 25.38 0.13 13.65
C ASP A 152 25.27 1.67 13.54
N ALA A 153 24.51 2.19 12.57
CA ALA A 153 24.21 3.62 12.44
C ALA A 153 22.97 4.05 13.25
N LEU A 154 22.30 3.13 13.96
CA LEU A 154 21.12 3.41 14.81
C LEU A 154 21.48 3.82 16.25
N ASN A 155 22.72 4.26 16.49
CA ASN A 155 23.26 4.64 17.80
C ASN A 155 23.00 6.11 18.17
#